data_AF-A0A2V8YY82-F1
#
_entry.id   AF-A0A2V8YY82-F1
#
_cell.length_a   1.000
_cell.length_b   1.000
_cell.length_c   1.000
_cell.angle_alpha   90.00
_cell.angle_beta   90.00
_cell.angle_gamma   90.00
#
_symmetry.space_group_name_H-M   'P 1'
#
loop_
_entity.id
_entity.type
_entity.pdbx_description
1 polymer ?
#
loop_
_entity_poly.entity_id
_entity_poly.type
_entity_poly.pdbx_seq_one_letter_code
_entity_poly.pdbx_strand_id
1 'polypeptide(L)'
;MPIISLDFLRMYSGWLSAVALLAGCSMRRPIASIHEGFRLQAVTDSFLLLTPVTPKSNSGSTFQFTIAGSRLRDSSAHRCSVKRGDFSLSQAKNNSTIQVTLPGPQKWLNDLENQLGSPEPQGVEALYQTVADIDSLNQEGCFVISGITTREALLQSLPMMPSESLFNYYGYLPGRTSLDLKPGMRLRIDRAYFDSSDGHTDRHNERRFLGVSDVYFDVAPAGDRQIRFKRLGDIHYNPTSLARRVQTETRDLDITLMPRERCFRLLFKTYLVSQDHTRLVAIIGGHQPSQLDALEKQFRANLHEDCRQAAAAYGAVCHEFNGAVTVSSEIRVELNGIPKFIATGTTVKEVVSGGSLESLKIQRRFMNSYYDVYFDPRDSHILSLALVGGDRLRWSKAIAASH
;
A
#
# COMPACT_ATOMS: atom_id res chain seq x y z
N MET A 1 61.88 -44.73 -11.58
CA MET A 1 62.66 -44.31 -12.77
C MET A 1 61.71 -44.28 -13.95
N PRO A 2 61.68 -43.21 -14.78
CA PRO A 2 62.34 -41.89 -14.68
C PRO A 2 61.41 -40.88 -13.95
N ILE A 3 61.77 -39.80 -13.25
CA ILE A 3 62.89 -38.84 -13.17
C ILE A 3 63.13 -38.01 -14.43
N ILE A 4 62.52 -36.81 -14.46
CA ILE A 4 63.02 -35.49 -14.94
C ILE A 4 62.08 -34.47 -14.22
N SER A 5 62.40 -33.74 -13.13
CA SER A 5 63.45 -32.75 -12.81
C SER A 5 63.48 -31.52 -13.75
N LEU A 6 63.02 -30.36 -13.28
CA LEU A 6 63.89 -29.20 -13.05
C LEU A 6 63.12 -27.97 -12.55
N ASP A 7 63.60 -27.46 -11.42
CA ASP A 7 63.36 -26.15 -10.83
C ASP A 7 63.61 -24.99 -11.81
N PHE A 8 62.87 -23.90 -11.66
CA PHE A 8 63.40 -22.55 -11.91
C PHE A 8 62.82 -21.50 -10.93
N LEU A 9 63.62 -21.26 -9.89
CA LEU A 9 63.94 -20.03 -9.17
C LEU A 9 63.40 -18.66 -9.64
N ARG A 10 63.19 -17.82 -8.61
CA ARG A 10 63.24 -16.33 -8.48
C ARG A 10 61.91 -15.57 -8.64
N MET A 11 61.37 -14.93 -7.59
CA MET A 11 61.89 -13.80 -6.77
C MET A 11 61.81 -12.44 -7.51
N TYR A 12 60.72 -11.70 -7.28
CA TYR A 12 60.60 -10.22 -7.30
C TYR A 12 59.36 -9.91 -6.44
N SER A 13 59.48 -9.56 -5.15
CA SER A 13 59.71 -8.22 -4.59
C SER A 13 58.69 -7.17 -5.04
N GLY A 14 57.88 -6.72 -4.07
CA GLY A 14 57.32 -5.38 -3.93
C GLY A 14 56.39 -4.86 -5.03
N TRP A 15 55.16 -4.51 -4.65
CA TRP A 15 54.83 -3.10 -4.42
C TRP A 15 53.52 -2.99 -3.65
N LEU A 16 53.57 -2.20 -2.59
CA LEU A 16 52.42 -1.70 -1.85
C LEU A 16 51.53 -0.89 -2.79
N SER A 17 50.23 -1.16 -2.78
CA SER A 17 49.21 -0.17 -3.14
C SER A 17 47.96 -0.43 -2.32
N ALA A 18 47.99 0.09 -1.09
CA ALA A 18 46.80 0.37 -0.32
C ALA A 18 46.07 1.53 -1.00
N VAL A 19 45.14 1.22 -1.92
CA VAL A 19 44.17 2.20 -2.40
C VAL A 19 42.97 2.13 -1.46
N ALA A 20 43.03 2.95 -0.41
CA ALA A 20 41.88 3.28 0.40
C ALA A 20 40.91 4.12 -0.45
N LEU A 21 39.96 3.47 -1.12
CA LEU A 21 38.78 4.15 -1.67
C LEU A 21 37.87 4.52 -0.50
N LEU A 22 38.14 5.70 0.07
CA LEU A 22 37.17 6.49 0.82
C LEU A 22 36.05 6.92 -0.13
N ALA A 23 35.17 5.98 -0.50
CA ALA A 23 33.85 6.32 -1.01
C ALA A 23 33.02 6.77 0.20
N GLY A 24 33.24 8.02 0.62
CA GLY A 24 32.32 8.70 1.50
C GLY A 24 30.96 8.72 0.82
N CYS A 25 30.03 7.90 1.30
CA CYS A 25 28.61 8.14 1.09
C CYS A 25 28.32 9.50 1.71
N SER A 26 28.47 10.57 0.92
CA SER A 26 27.86 11.85 1.18
C SER A 26 26.36 11.56 1.23
N MET A 27 25.85 11.34 2.45
CA MET A 27 24.45 11.56 2.74
C MET A 27 24.19 12.99 2.30
N ARG A 28 23.64 13.14 1.09
CA ARG A 28 23.02 14.39 0.68
C ARG A 28 22.06 14.72 1.80
N ARG A 29 22.43 15.71 2.63
CA ARG A 29 21.51 16.33 3.57
C ARG A 29 20.29 16.72 2.72
N PRO A 30 19.07 16.34 3.12
CA PRO A 30 17.90 16.82 2.41
C PRO A 30 17.99 18.35 2.41
N ILE A 31 17.78 18.91 1.22
CA ILE A 31 17.48 20.33 1.05
C ILE A 31 16.47 20.66 2.14
N ALA A 32 16.81 21.63 3.01
CA ALA A 32 15.92 22.09 4.06
C ALA A 32 14.56 22.40 3.41
N SER A 33 13.60 21.52 3.68
CA SER A 33 12.26 21.62 3.13
C SER A 33 11.59 22.82 3.79
N ILE A 34 11.12 23.76 2.96
CA ILE A 34 10.22 24.85 3.35
C ILE A 34 8.89 24.29 3.90
N HIS A 35 8.64 22.98 3.73
CA HIS A 35 7.49 22.26 4.25
C HIS A 35 7.85 21.45 5.51
N GLU A 36 7.02 21.61 6.52
CA GLU A 36 7.07 20.83 7.75
C GLU A 36 6.81 19.34 7.50
N GLY A 37 7.25 18.46 8.40
CA GLY A 37 6.96 17.03 8.31
C GLY A 37 5.49 16.71 8.60
N PHE A 38 5.19 15.41 8.69
CA PHE A 38 3.88 14.96 9.17
C PHE A 38 3.69 15.37 10.62
N ARG A 39 2.47 15.70 11.03
CA ARG A 39 2.17 16.16 12.39
C ARG A 39 0.95 15.44 12.93
N LEU A 40 1.10 14.74 14.05
CA LEU A 40 -0.04 14.25 14.82
C LEU A 40 -0.63 15.41 15.62
N GLN A 41 -1.90 15.73 15.40
CA GLN A 41 -2.55 16.86 16.03
C GLN A 41 -3.98 16.50 16.45
N ALA A 42 -4.35 16.92 17.67
CA ALA A 42 -5.72 16.87 18.15
C ALA A 42 -6.60 17.84 17.35
N VAL A 43 -7.75 17.36 16.89
CA VAL A 43 -8.75 18.09 16.14
C VAL A 43 -10.10 17.77 16.76
N THR A 44 -10.65 18.72 17.52
CA THR A 44 -11.80 18.50 18.41
C THR A 44 -11.59 17.32 19.35
N ASP A 45 -12.33 16.21 19.16
CA ASP A 45 -12.33 15.03 20.03
C ASP A 45 -11.54 13.84 19.44
N SER A 46 -10.85 14.05 18.31
CA SER A 46 -10.07 13.01 17.62
C SER A 46 -8.67 13.50 17.27
N PHE A 47 -7.87 12.63 16.65
CA PHE A 47 -6.51 12.93 16.22
C PHE A 47 -6.37 12.70 14.73
N LEU A 48 -5.71 13.64 14.06
CA LEU A 48 -5.34 13.52 12.65
C LEU A 48 -3.83 13.53 12.50
N LEU A 49 -3.34 12.65 11.63
CA LEU A 49 -2.03 12.77 11.02
C LEU A 49 -2.13 13.78 9.86
N LEU A 50 -1.73 15.01 10.13
CA LEU A 50 -1.63 16.06 9.12
C LEU A 50 -0.43 15.80 8.21
N THR A 51 -0.63 16.02 6.92
CA THR A 51 0.40 15.81 5.89
C THR A 51 1.31 17.03 5.77
N PRO A 52 2.51 16.90 5.17
CA PRO A 52 3.45 18.02 4.98
C PRO A 52 2.87 19.26 4.30
N VAL A 53 1.85 19.09 3.46
CA VAL A 53 1.18 20.19 2.73
C VAL A 53 0.04 20.85 3.51
N THR A 54 -0.38 20.26 4.63
CA THR A 54 -1.42 20.85 5.48
C THR A 54 -0.84 22.10 6.17
N PRO A 55 -1.50 23.27 6.13
CA PRO A 55 -1.02 24.46 6.83
C PRO A 55 -1.10 24.32 8.35
N LYS A 56 -0.37 25.17 9.10
CA LYS A 56 -0.46 25.23 10.57
C LYS A 56 -1.74 25.93 11.06
N SER A 57 -2.21 26.93 10.31
CA SER A 57 -3.39 27.72 10.66
C SER A 57 -4.63 27.04 10.09
N ASN A 58 -5.39 26.32 10.93
CA ASN A 58 -6.54 25.51 10.53
C ASN A 58 -7.88 26.29 10.54
N SER A 59 -7.87 27.59 10.28
CA SER A 59 -9.08 28.43 10.37
C SER A 59 -9.99 28.39 9.14
N GLY A 60 -9.58 27.70 8.07
CA GLY A 60 -10.32 27.64 6.80
C GLY A 60 -11.17 26.37 6.65
N SER A 61 -12.28 26.47 5.92
CA SER A 61 -13.08 25.32 5.49
C SER A 61 -12.36 24.44 4.45
N THR A 62 -11.37 25.00 3.78
CA THR A 62 -10.49 24.33 2.81
C THR A 62 -9.05 24.81 2.98
N PHE A 63 -8.10 24.04 2.47
CA PHE A 63 -6.71 24.47 2.32
C PHE A 63 -6.21 24.21 0.90
N GLN A 64 -5.22 24.99 0.48
CA GLN A 64 -4.67 24.94 -0.86
C GLN A 64 -3.16 24.74 -0.82
N PHE A 65 -2.66 23.98 -1.78
CA PHE A 65 -1.22 23.82 -2.01
C PHE A 65 -0.97 23.60 -3.51
N THR A 66 0.32 23.67 -3.89
CA THR A 66 0.75 23.46 -5.26
C THR A 66 1.63 22.23 -5.38
N ILE A 67 1.45 21.49 -6.46
CA ILE A 67 2.32 20.37 -6.83
C ILE A 67 3.09 20.78 -8.09
N ALA A 68 4.39 20.49 -8.11
CA ALA A 68 5.20 20.67 -9.31
C ALA A 68 4.73 19.70 -10.41
N GLY A 69 4.33 20.24 -11.56
CA GLY A 69 3.92 19.48 -12.72
C GLY A 69 4.89 19.66 -13.89
N SER A 70 4.69 18.85 -14.92
CA SER A 70 5.37 19.04 -16.20
C SER A 70 4.65 20.11 -17.00
N ARG A 71 5.41 20.88 -17.80
CA ARG A 71 4.84 21.95 -18.62
C ARG A 71 3.95 21.35 -19.71
N LEU A 72 2.68 21.73 -19.75
CA LEU A 72 1.80 21.38 -20.86
C LEU A 72 2.27 22.06 -22.15
N ARG A 73 2.34 21.30 -23.24
CA ARG A 73 2.49 21.83 -24.60
C ARG A 73 1.07 22.26 -25.05
N ASP A 74 0.88 23.56 -25.29
CA ASP A 74 -0.33 24.23 -25.81
C ASP A 74 -1.51 24.59 -24.86
N SER A 75 -2.38 25.44 -25.41
CA SER A 75 -3.44 26.30 -24.84
C SER A 75 -4.64 25.60 -24.21
N SER A 76 -4.55 24.29 -23.95
CA SER A 76 -5.61 23.47 -23.34
C SER A 76 -5.68 23.57 -21.81
N ALA A 77 -4.82 24.36 -21.17
CA ALA A 77 -4.77 24.51 -19.71
C ALA A 77 -6.12 24.90 -19.07
N HIS A 78 -6.97 25.65 -19.78
CA HIS A 78 -8.31 26.01 -19.30
C HIS A 78 -9.30 24.84 -19.20
N ARG A 79 -9.00 23.68 -19.80
CA ARG A 79 -9.81 22.46 -19.71
C ARG A 79 -9.31 21.48 -18.65
N CYS A 80 -8.10 21.71 -18.12
CA CYS A 80 -7.48 20.85 -17.12
C CYS A 80 -7.85 21.29 -15.69
N SER A 81 -9.15 21.17 -15.39
CA SER A 81 -9.68 21.48 -14.06
C SER A 81 -10.82 20.54 -13.67
N VAL A 82 -10.84 20.13 -12.41
CA VAL A 82 -11.91 19.36 -11.78
C VAL A 82 -12.29 20.00 -10.46
N LYS A 83 -13.57 19.97 -10.12
CA LYS A 83 -14.09 20.38 -8.81
C LYS A 83 -15.31 19.54 -8.42
N ARG A 84 -15.26 18.88 -7.27
CA ARG A 84 -16.41 18.22 -6.62
C ARG A 84 -16.39 18.55 -5.13
N GLY A 85 -17.44 19.20 -4.63
CA GLY A 85 -17.46 19.67 -3.24
C GLY A 85 -16.25 20.57 -2.93
N ASP A 86 -15.51 20.22 -1.88
CA ASP A 86 -14.30 20.93 -1.45
C ASP A 86 -13.01 20.45 -2.13
N PHE A 87 -13.10 19.40 -2.94
CA PHE A 87 -11.97 18.90 -3.71
C PHE A 87 -11.91 19.65 -5.04
N SER A 88 -10.76 20.23 -5.32
CA SER A 88 -10.49 20.77 -6.66
C SER A 88 -9.04 20.58 -7.06
N LEU A 89 -8.85 20.41 -8.36
CA LEU A 89 -7.53 20.32 -8.98
C LEU A 89 -7.57 21.12 -10.27
N SER A 90 -6.61 22.02 -10.47
CA SER A 90 -6.52 22.81 -11.71
C SER A 90 -5.09 23.11 -12.08
N GLN A 91 -4.79 23.15 -13.38
CA GLN A 91 -3.50 23.64 -13.85
C GLN A 91 -3.38 25.14 -13.54
N ALA A 92 -2.30 25.54 -12.86
CA ALA A 92 -2.03 26.95 -12.61
C ALA A 92 -1.73 27.69 -13.92
N LYS A 93 -1.90 29.02 -13.91
CA LYS A 93 -1.68 29.89 -15.09
C LYS A 93 -0.27 29.78 -15.70
N ASN A 94 0.73 29.34 -14.93
CA ASN A 94 2.09 29.13 -15.41
C ASN A 94 2.29 27.81 -16.19
N ASN A 95 1.26 26.97 -16.27
CA ASN A 95 1.24 25.64 -16.88
C ASN A 95 2.30 24.67 -16.35
N SER A 96 3.00 24.98 -15.25
CA SER A 96 4.06 24.16 -14.65
C SER A 96 3.74 23.69 -13.23
N THR A 97 2.60 24.11 -12.70
CA THR A 97 2.16 23.74 -11.36
C THR A 97 0.69 23.39 -11.37
N ILE A 98 0.31 22.47 -10.49
CA ILE A 98 -1.06 22.03 -10.29
C ILE A 98 -1.50 22.60 -8.96
N GLN A 99 -2.58 23.39 -8.96
CA GLN A 99 -3.21 23.88 -7.74
C GLN A 99 -4.20 22.83 -7.25
N VAL A 100 -4.07 22.46 -5.97
CA VAL A 100 -4.94 21.50 -5.30
C VAL A 100 -5.66 22.21 -4.17
N THR A 101 -6.97 22.01 -4.08
CA THR A 101 -7.79 22.39 -2.92
C THR A 101 -8.35 21.14 -2.27
N LEU A 102 -8.23 21.06 -0.94
CA LEU A 102 -8.74 19.98 -0.10
C LEU A 102 -9.63 20.55 1.00
N PRO A 103 -10.57 19.75 1.55
CA PRO A 103 -11.31 20.14 2.76
C PRO A 103 -10.35 20.38 3.93
N GLY A 104 -10.71 21.33 4.80
CA GLY A 104 -9.98 21.59 6.04
C GLY A 104 -9.99 20.36 6.96
N PRO A 105 -8.96 20.16 7.81
CA PRO A 105 -8.83 18.94 8.62
C PRO A 105 -10.08 18.60 9.45
N GLN A 106 -10.71 19.58 10.10
CA GLN A 106 -11.95 19.37 10.86
C GLN A 106 -13.10 18.88 9.98
N LYS A 107 -13.31 19.52 8.83
CA LYS A 107 -14.39 19.16 7.91
C LYS A 107 -14.18 17.74 7.39
N TRP A 108 -12.95 17.42 7.00
CA TRP A 108 -12.59 16.10 6.52
C TRP A 108 -12.77 15.02 7.59
N LEU A 109 -12.38 15.29 8.84
CA LEU A 109 -12.64 14.39 9.96
C LEU A 109 -14.14 14.11 10.12
N ASN A 110 -14.98 15.14 10.10
CA ASN A 110 -16.42 14.97 10.17
C ASN A 110 -16.95 14.13 9.00
N ASP A 111 -16.42 14.33 7.78
CA ASP A 111 -16.81 13.54 6.60
C ASP A 111 -16.38 12.06 6.72
N LEU A 112 -15.28 11.76 7.41
CA LEU A 112 -14.84 10.40 7.72
C LEU A 112 -15.73 9.74 8.79
N GLU A 113 -15.99 10.43 9.90
CA GLU A 113 -16.76 9.89 11.04
C GLU A 113 -18.24 9.66 10.70
N ASN A 114 -18.84 10.53 9.87
CA ASN A 114 -20.24 10.42 9.45
C ASN A 114 -20.53 9.20 8.52
N GLN A 115 -19.51 8.43 8.14
CA GLN A 115 -19.69 7.19 7.38
C GLN A 115 -20.39 6.07 8.18
N LEU A 116 -20.37 6.12 9.52
CA LEU A 116 -20.85 5.02 10.37
C LEU A 116 -22.38 4.98 10.61
N GLY A 117 -23.18 5.85 9.98
CA GLY A 117 -24.64 5.80 10.19
C GLY A 117 -25.55 6.74 9.40
N SER A 118 -25.09 7.43 8.35
CA SER A 118 -25.92 8.38 7.59
C SER A 118 -26.02 8.02 6.09
N PRO A 119 -27.17 8.25 5.41
CA PRO A 119 -27.37 7.90 4.00
C PRO A 119 -26.53 8.67 2.97
N GLU A 120 -25.84 9.75 3.35
CA GLU A 120 -24.99 10.51 2.41
C GLU A 120 -23.68 11.00 3.03
N PRO A 121 -22.58 10.23 2.95
CA PRO A 121 -21.24 10.75 3.15
C PRO A 121 -20.78 11.51 1.90
N GLN A 122 -21.24 12.77 1.75
CA GLN A 122 -20.96 13.60 0.56
C GLN A 122 -19.46 13.83 0.34
N GLY A 123 -18.65 13.96 1.39
CA GLY A 123 -17.22 14.24 1.27
C GLY A 123 -16.42 13.10 0.64
N VAL A 124 -16.63 11.87 1.10
CA VAL A 124 -15.88 10.70 0.60
C VAL A 124 -16.32 10.33 -0.81
N GLU A 125 -17.62 10.40 -1.11
CA GLU A 125 -18.10 10.22 -2.47
C GLU A 125 -17.56 11.31 -3.41
N ALA A 126 -17.53 12.58 -2.98
CA ALA A 126 -16.93 13.67 -3.75
C ALA A 126 -15.43 13.45 -4.01
N LEU A 127 -14.69 12.87 -3.06
CA LEU A 127 -13.29 12.48 -3.27
C LEU A 127 -13.18 11.43 -4.37
N TYR A 128 -13.98 10.36 -4.33
CA TYR A 128 -13.92 9.31 -5.34
C TYR A 128 -14.31 9.80 -6.73
N GLN A 129 -15.34 10.64 -6.84
CA GLN A 129 -15.71 11.29 -8.10
C GLN A 129 -14.59 12.19 -8.60
N THR A 130 -13.97 12.98 -7.71
CA THR A 130 -12.80 13.81 -8.08
C THR A 130 -11.65 12.96 -8.60
N VAL A 131 -11.34 11.85 -7.93
CA VAL A 131 -10.25 10.96 -8.35
C VAL A 131 -10.54 10.31 -9.71
N ALA A 132 -11.79 9.91 -9.97
CA ALA A 132 -12.20 9.39 -11.28
C ALA A 132 -12.07 10.44 -12.39
N ASP A 133 -12.51 11.68 -12.13
CA ASP A 133 -12.35 12.81 -13.05
C ASP A 133 -10.86 13.12 -13.31
N ILE A 134 -10.00 13.06 -12.27
CA ILE A 134 -8.53 13.20 -12.41
C ILE A 134 -7.96 12.12 -13.32
N ASP A 135 -8.40 10.87 -13.16
CA ASP A 135 -7.90 9.77 -14.00
C ASP A 135 -8.29 9.96 -15.47
N SER A 136 -9.49 10.49 -15.75
CA SER A 136 -9.89 10.86 -17.12
C SER A 136 -9.02 11.99 -17.67
N LEU A 137 -8.85 13.08 -16.92
CA LEU A 137 -8.03 14.21 -17.34
C LEU A 137 -6.54 13.83 -17.52
N ASN A 138 -6.02 12.91 -16.70
CA ASN A 138 -4.66 12.38 -16.87
C ASN A 138 -4.48 11.65 -18.20
N GLN A 139 -5.50 10.92 -18.66
CA GLN A 139 -5.48 10.23 -19.95
C GLN A 139 -5.48 11.22 -21.12
N GLU A 140 -6.13 12.36 -20.94
CA GLU A 140 -6.08 13.50 -21.86
C GLU A 140 -4.77 14.30 -21.77
N GLY A 141 -3.86 13.93 -20.85
CA GLY A 141 -2.55 14.55 -20.68
C GLY A 141 -2.55 15.81 -19.80
N CYS A 142 -3.60 16.07 -19.02
CA CYS A 142 -3.74 17.30 -18.24
C CYS A 142 -2.78 17.43 -17.07
N PHE A 143 -2.53 16.35 -16.31
CA PHE A 143 -1.68 16.41 -15.13
C PHE A 143 -0.56 15.39 -15.23
N VAL A 144 0.64 15.86 -15.51
CA VAL A 144 1.85 15.02 -15.60
C VAL A 144 2.81 15.39 -14.49
N ILE A 145 2.90 14.53 -13.47
CA ILE A 145 3.82 14.69 -12.34
C ILE A 145 4.93 13.65 -12.45
N SER A 146 6.15 14.02 -12.04
CA SER A 146 7.29 13.10 -12.04
C SER A 146 7.29 12.21 -10.80
N GLY A 147 7.39 10.88 -11.02
CA GLY A 147 7.66 9.90 -9.97
C GLY A 147 6.45 9.42 -9.15
N ILE A 148 5.31 10.09 -9.19
CA ILE A 148 4.02 9.61 -8.66
C ILE A 148 2.89 10.01 -9.61
N THR A 149 1.73 9.36 -9.49
CA THR A 149 0.52 9.79 -10.20
C THR A 149 -0.18 10.95 -9.49
N THR A 150 -0.95 11.75 -10.22
CA THR A 150 -1.78 12.83 -9.66
C THR A 150 -2.80 12.32 -8.64
N ARG A 151 -3.37 11.13 -8.91
CA ARG A 151 -4.23 10.41 -7.97
C ARG A 151 -3.52 10.12 -6.65
N GLU A 152 -2.33 9.53 -6.70
CA GLU A 152 -1.53 9.25 -5.50
C GLU A 152 -1.12 10.52 -4.77
N ALA A 153 -0.78 11.58 -5.50
CA ALA A 153 -0.43 12.87 -4.92
C ALA A 153 -1.60 13.47 -4.13
N LEU A 154 -2.81 13.42 -4.68
CA LEU A 154 -4.03 13.86 -3.99
C LEU A 154 -4.29 13.01 -2.74
N LEU A 155 -4.30 11.68 -2.89
CA LEU A 155 -4.58 10.76 -1.78
C LEU A 155 -3.56 10.90 -0.66
N GLN A 156 -2.26 11.01 -0.96
CA GLN A 156 -1.21 11.21 0.05
C GLN A 156 -1.30 12.55 0.78
N SER A 157 -2.02 13.52 0.23
CA SER A 157 -2.15 14.87 0.80
C SER A 157 -3.30 15.01 1.80
N LEU A 158 -4.21 14.03 1.85
CA LEU A 158 -5.33 14.03 2.78
C LEU A 158 -4.86 13.79 4.23
N PRO A 159 -5.23 14.65 5.19
CA PRO A 159 -5.12 14.32 6.61
C PRO A 159 -5.92 13.05 6.91
N MET A 160 -5.43 12.15 7.76
CA MET A 160 -6.16 10.92 8.11
C MET A 160 -6.05 10.63 9.60
N MET A 161 -7.03 9.92 10.17
CA MET A 161 -6.85 9.31 11.48
C MET A 161 -5.63 8.36 11.42
N PRO A 162 -4.80 8.27 12.47
CA PRO A 162 -3.59 7.44 12.45
C PRO A 162 -3.85 5.99 12.02
N SER A 163 -4.95 5.40 12.52
CA SER A 163 -5.40 4.04 12.21
C SER A 163 -5.87 3.85 10.76
N GLU A 164 -6.26 4.93 10.08
CA GLU A 164 -6.79 4.90 8.71
C GLU A 164 -5.78 5.37 7.66
N SER A 165 -4.54 5.67 8.06
CA SER A 165 -3.51 6.19 7.16
C SER A 165 -3.11 5.22 6.02
N LEU A 166 -3.55 3.96 6.06
CA LEU A 166 -3.47 3.05 4.92
C LEU A 166 -4.20 3.59 3.68
N PHE A 167 -5.29 4.35 3.87
CA PHE A 167 -6.08 4.91 2.77
C PHE A 167 -5.24 5.74 1.82
N ASN A 168 -4.35 6.58 2.36
CA ASN A 168 -3.48 7.47 1.60
C ASN A 168 -2.56 6.72 0.61
N TYR A 169 -2.23 5.45 0.90
CA TYR A 169 -1.24 4.68 0.16
C TYR A 169 -1.83 3.52 -0.64
N TYR A 170 -2.91 2.93 -0.14
CA TYR A 170 -3.48 1.69 -0.67
C TYR A 170 -4.99 1.79 -0.93
N GLY A 171 -5.62 2.96 -0.75
CA GLY A 171 -7.05 3.14 -0.99
C GLY A 171 -7.97 2.37 -0.01
N TYR A 172 -7.39 1.74 1.03
CA TYR A 172 -8.11 0.95 2.01
C TYR A 172 -8.77 1.84 3.08
N LEU A 173 -10.08 1.70 3.24
CA LEU A 173 -10.87 2.27 4.35
C LEU A 173 -11.68 1.16 5.00
N PRO A 174 -11.88 1.18 6.34
CA PRO A 174 -12.89 0.34 6.97
C PRO A 174 -14.25 0.49 6.27
N GLY A 175 -14.90 -0.62 5.93
CA GLY A 175 -16.15 -0.62 5.14
C GLY A 175 -15.96 -0.62 3.61
N ARG A 176 -14.75 -0.34 3.11
CA ARG A 176 -14.36 -0.64 1.72
C ARG A 176 -13.52 -1.90 1.68
N THR A 177 -14.00 -2.87 0.93
CA THR A 177 -13.49 -4.23 0.92
C THR A 177 -12.28 -4.41 0.01
N SER A 178 -11.41 -3.42 -0.10
CA SER A 178 -10.37 -3.45 -1.11
C SER A 178 -9.08 -2.74 -0.72
N LEU A 179 -7.97 -3.23 -1.29
CA LEU A 179 -6.63 -2.74 -1.04
C LEU A 179 -5.81 -2.76 -2.33
N ASP A 180 -5.32 -1.60 -2.76
CA ASP A 180 -4.46 -1.46 -3.93
C ASP A 180 -3.12 -2.15 -3.70
N LEU A 181 -2.76 -3.07 -4.59
CA LEU A 181 -1.50 -3.80 -4.56
C LEU A 181 -0.42 -3.02 -5.30
N LYS A 182 0.71 -2.78 -4.62
CA LYS A 182 1.84 -2.01 -5.15
C LYS A 182 3.12 -2.82 -5.22
N PRO A 183 4.02 -2.52 -6.17
CA PRO A 183 5.35 -3.11 -6.20
C PRO A 183 6.08 -2.99 -4.85
N GLY A 184 6.68 -4.09 -4.40
CA GLY A 184 7.38 -4.18 -3.11
C GLY A 184 6.50 -4.67 -1.95
N MET A 185 5.20 -4.86 -2.18
CA MET A 185 4.35 -5.65 -1.30
C MET A 185 4.56 -7.15 -1.51
N ARG A 186 4.14 -7.93 -0.54
CA ARG A 186 4.11 -9.39 -0.60
C ARG A 186 2.71 -9.88 -0.25
N LEU A 187 2.27 -10.93 -0.92
CA LEU A 187 1.06 -11.67 -0.60
C LEU A 187 1.45 -12.97 0.07
N ARG A 188 0.70 -13.34 1.11
CA ARG A 188 0.71 -14.67 1.70
C ARG A 188 -0.66 -15.28 1.48
N ILE A 189 -0.68 -16.47 0.90
CA ILE A 189 -1.89 -17.23 0.63
C ILE A 189 -1.86 -18.44 1.54
N ASP A 190 -2.83 -18.52 2.44
CA ASP A 190 -3.04 -19.65 3.34
C ASP A 190 -4.30 -20.41 2.89
N ARG A 191 -4.19 -21.72 2.70
CA ARG A 191 -5.31 -22.59 2.31
C ARG A 191 -5.52 -23.67 3.35
N ALA A 192 -6.76 -23.80 3.83
CA ALA A 192 -7.18 -24.93 4.64
C ALA A 192 -7.76 -26.05 3.76
N TYR A 193 -7.40 -27.29 4.06
CA TYR A 193 -7.87 -28.48 3.37
C TYR A 193 -8.76 -29.31 4.28
N PHE A 194 -9.86 -29.82 3.70
CA PHE A 194 -10.84 -30.63 4.38
C PHE A 194 -11.09 -31.91 3.56
N ASP A 195 -11.37 -33.01 4.24
CA ASP A 195 -11.76 -34.27 3.59
C ASP A 195 -13.13 -34.12 2.91
N SER A 196 -13.23 -34.47 1.63
CA SER A 196 -14.43 -34.29 0.79
C SER A 196 -15.21 -35.59 0.54
N SER A 197 -14.80 -36.69 1.16
CA SER A 197 -15.25 -38.08 0.91
C SER A 197 -16.75 -38.39 0.99
N ASP A 198 -17.62 -37.54 1.57
CA ASP A 198 -19.01 -37.94 1.89
C ASP A 198 -20.15 -37.13 1.25
N GLY A 199 -19.88 -36.21 0.31
CA GLY A 199 -20.95 -35.51 -0.42
C GLY A 199 -21.93 -34.65 0.42
N HIS A 200 -21.75 -34.58 1.75
CA HIS A 200 -22.54 -33.77 2.67
C HIS A 200 -22.14 -32.28 2.62
N THR A 201 -23.12 -31.42 2.89
CA THR A 201 -23.12 -29.96 2.69
C THR A 201 -22.30 -29.16 3.69
N ASP A 202 -21.85 -29.75 4.81
CA ASP A 202 -20.98 -29.07 5.78
C ASP A 202 -19.50 -29.14 5.36
N ARG A 203 -19.14 -28.23 4.45
CA ARG A 203 -17.82 -28.15 3.79
C ARG A 203 -16.67 -27.72 4.72
N HIS A 204 -16.96 -27.31 5.97
CA HIS A 204 -15.98 -26.72 6.90
C HIS A 204 -16.05 -27.31 8.33
N ASN A 205 -16.37 -28.59 8.48
CA ASN A 205 -16.34 -29.26 9.78
C ASN A 205 -14.89 -29.48 10.26
N GLU A 206 -14.56 -29.00 11.47
CA GLU A 206 -13.25 -29.18 12.12
C GLU A 206 -12.78 -30.64 12.16
N ARG A 207 -13.72 -31.59 12.30
CA ARG A 207 -13.41 -33.04 12.33
C ARG A 207 -12.86 -33.58 11.00
N ARG A 208 -13.03 -32.82 9.91
CA ARG A 208 -12.56 -33.17 8.56
C ARG A 208 -11.34 -32.37 8.15
N PHE A 209 -10.81 -31.51 9.01
CA PHE A 209 -9.64 -30.71 8.72
C PHE A 209 -8.40 -31.59 8.53
N LEU A 210 -7.76 -31.47 7.37
CA LEU A 210 -6.59 -32.26 6.99
C LEU A 210 -5.26 -31.52 7.23
N GLY A 211 -5.30 -30.19 7.29
CA GLY A 211 -4.14 -29.33 7.43
C GLY A 211 -4.24 -28.05 6.61
N VAL A 212 -3.16 -27.26 6.65
CA VAL A 212 -3.02 -26.02 5.88
C VAL A 212 -1.85 -26.07 4.92
N SER A 213 -1.89 -25.25 3.87
CA SER A 213 -0.71 -24.84 3.12
C SER A 213 -0.54 -23.34 3.12
N ASP A 214 0.70 -22.88 2.96
CA ASP A 214 1.02 -21.49 2.75
C ASP A 214 2.01 -21.30 1.59
N VAL A 215 1.87 -20.18 0.89
CA VAL A 215 2.77 -19.78 -0.19
C VAL A 215 2.84 -18.26 -0.28
N TYR A 216 4.01 -17.75 -0.64
CA TYR A 216 4.28 -16.31 -0.75
C TYR A 216 4.47 -15.87 -2.20
N PHE A 217 3.99 -14.66 -2.51
CA PHE A 217 4.20 -14.01 -3.80
C PHE A 217 4.64 -12.56 -3.60
N ASP A 218 5.74 -12.17 -4.22
CA ASP A 218 6.09 -10.74 -4.31
C ASP A 218 5.23 -10.08 -5.41
N VAL A 219 4.67 -8.92 -5.08
CA VAL A 219 4.10 -7.98 -6.05
C VAL A 219 5.28 -7.23 -6.66
N ALA A 220 5.66 -7.61 -7.88
CA ALA A 220 6.91 -7.19 -8.50
C ALA A 220 6.68 -6.32 -9.75
N PRO A 221 7.57 -5.36 -10.05
CA PRO A 221 7.53 -4.66 -11.33
C PRO A 221 7.83 -5.64 -12.47
N ALA A 222 7.17 -5.43 -13.61
CA ALA A 222 7.31 -6.23 -14.83
C ALA A 222 7.85 -5.44 -16.04
N GLY A 223 8.24 -4.17 -15.86
CA GLY A 223 8.56 -3.23 -16.95
C GLY A 223 7.38 -2.32 -17.28
N ASP A 224 7.59 -1.17 -17.92
CA ASP A 224 6.54 -0.24 -18.39
C ASP A 224 5.43 0.08 -17.37
N ARG A 225 5.81 0.17 -16.08
CA ARG A 225 4.90 0.36 -14.93
C ARG A 225 3.87 -0.76 -14.73
N GLN A 226 4.02 -1.89 -15.42
CA GLN A 226 3.24 -3.09 -15.18
C GLN A 226 3.73 -3.84 -13.93
N ILE A 227 2.83 -4.63 -13.38
CA ILE A 227 2.98 -5.42 -12.17
C ILE A 227 2.79 -6.89 -12.55
N ARG A 228 3.50 -7.77 -11.85
CA ARG A 228 3.33 -9.23 -11.91
C ARG A 228 3.46 -9.84 -10.51
N PHE A 229 2.95 -11.05 -10.36
CA PHE A 229 3.12 -11.84 -9.13
C PHE A 229 4.26 -12.84 -9.32
N LYS A 230 5.28 -12.76 -8.45
CA LYS A 230 6.42 -13.68 -8.47
C LYS A 230 6.38 -14.58 -7.24
N ARG A 231 6.25 -15.89 -7.45
CA ARG A 231 6.30 -16.88 -6.35
C ARG A 231 7.62 -16.80 -5.60
N LEU A 232 7.56 -16.92 -4.28
CA LEU A 232 8.69 -17.02 -3.37
C LEU A 232 8.72 -18.39 -2.72
N GLY A 233 9.75 -19.18 -3.06
CA GLY A 233 9.90 -20.53 -2.55
C GLY A 233 8.85 -21.50 -3.10
N ASP A 234 8.69 -22.61 -2.40
CA ASP A 234 7.69 -23.64 -2.69
C ASP A 234 6.53 -23.57 -1.70
N ILE A 235 5.44 -24.24 -2.04
CA ILE A 235 4.27 -24.33 -1.15
C ILE A 235 4.66 -25.13 0.10
N HIS A 236 4.48 -24.54 1.26
CA HIS A 236 4.67 -25.21 2.54
C HIS A 236 3.37 -25.90 2.95
N TYR A 237 3.44 -27.15 3.41
CA TYR A 237 2.27 -27.92 3.85
C TYR A 237 2.44 -28.34 5.31
N ASN A 238 1.41 -28.14 6.11
CA ASN A 238 1.35 -28.56 7.51
C ASN A 238 0.06 -29.37 7.78
N PRO A 239 0.16 -30.68 8.08
CA PRO A 239 1.39 -31.47 8.17
C PRO A 239 2.00 -31.77 6.78
N THR A 240 3.31 -32.04 6.71
CA THR A 240 4.00 -32.32 5.42
C THR A 240 3.40 -33.51 4.66
N SER A 241 2.77 -34.46 5.36
CA SER A 241 2.05 -35.59 4.73
C SER A 241 0.90 -35.15 3.83
N LEU A 242 0.35 -33.94 4.04
CA LEU A 242 -0.73 -33.37 3.26
C LEU A 242 -0.35 -33.26 1.78
N ALA A 243 0.89 -32.88 1.46
CA ALA A 243 1.38 -32.72 0.09
C ALA A 243 1.19 -33.98 -0.80
N ARG A 244 1.12 -35.18 -0.20
CA ARG A 244 0.88 -36.44 -0.92
C ARG A 244 -0.61 -36.74 -1.12
N ARG A 245 -1.48 -36.16 -0.29
CA ARG A 245 -2.93 -36.42 -0.27
C ARG A 245 -3.70 -35.46 -1.18
N VAL A 246 -3.27 -34.21 -1.23
CA VAL A 246 -3.81 -33.21 -2.15
C VAL A 246 -2.97 -33.21 -3.41
N GLN A 247 -3.39 -33.99 -4.41
CA GLN A 247 -2.78 -33.96 -5.75
C GLN A 247 -2.82 -32.52 -6.27
N THR A 248 -1.68 -31.84 -6.25
CA THR A 248 -1.35 -30.58 -6.96
C THR A 248 -2.56 -29.73 -7.35
N GLU A 249 -3.33 -29.25 -6.39
CA GLU A 249 -4.18 -28.09 -6.65
C GLU A 249 -3.27 -26.86 -6.69
N THR A 250 -2.57 -26.69 -7.82
CA THR A 250 -1.75 -25.51 -8.16
C THR A 250 -2.59 -24.26 -8.36
N ARG A 251 -3.85 -24.25 -7.92
CA ARG A 251 -4.83 -23.17 -8.18
C ARG A 251 -4.34 -21.84 -7.63
N ASP A 252 -3.69 -21.85 -6.46
CA ASP A 252 -3.11 -20.63 -5.88
C ASP A 252 -1.89 -20.14 -6.67
N LEU A 253 -1.24 -21.01 -7.46
CA LEU A 253 -0.15 -20.63 -8.36
C LEU A 253 -0.66 -19.94 -9.63
N ASP A 254 -1.93 -20.09 -9.99
CA ASP A 254 -2.51 -19.46 -11.19
C ASP A 254 -2.49 -17.93 -11.10
N ILE A 255 -2.31 -17.36 -9.90
CA ILE A 255 -2.03 -15.92 -9.74
C ILE A 255 -0.80 -15.48 -10.56
N THR A 256 0.19 -16.37 -10.75
CA THR A 256 1.39 -16.07 -11.56
C THR A 256 1.10 -16.04 -13.07
N LEU A 257 -0.04 -16.59 -13.49
CA LEU A 257 -0.51 -16.61 -14.86
C LEU A 257 -1.40 -15.40 -15.20
N MET A 258 -1.74 -14.57 -14.20
CA MET A 258 -2.50 -13.34 -14.45
C MET A 258 -1.76 -12.45 -15.46
N PRO A 259 -2.48 -11.85 -16.43
CA PRO A 259 -1.90 -10.88 -17.34
C PRO A 259 -1.22 -9.73 -16.59
N ARG A 260 -0.18 -9.17 -17.19
CA ARG A 260 0.57 -8.05 -16.60
C ARG A 260 -0.25 -6.78 -16.75
N GLU A 261 -0.69 -6.25 -15.62
CA GLU A 261 -1.49 -5.02 -15.57
C GLU A 261 -0.75 -3.90 -14.83
N ARG A 262 -1.17 -2.66 -15.04
CA ARG A 262 -0.56 -1.50 -14.36
C ARG A 262 -1.07 -1.34 -12.93
N CYS A 263 -2.29 -1.81 -12.67
CA CYS A 263 -2.96 -1.68 -11.40
C CYS A 263 -3.52 -3.04 -10.99
N PHE A 264 -3.35 -3.39 -9.71
CA PHE A 264 -4.01 -4.54 -9.10
C PHE A 264 -4.62 -4.14 -7.77
N ARG A 265 -5.69 -4.81 -7.38
CA ARG A 265 -6.40 -4.61 -6.12
C ARG A 265 -6.83 -5.95 -5.54
N LEU A 266 -6.55 -6.15 -4.26
CA LEU A 266 -7.05 -7.24 -3.46
C LEU A 266 -8.46 -6.89 -2.98
N LEU A 267 -9.42 -7.79 -3.19
CA LEU A 267 -10.82 -7.63 -2.80
C LEU A 267 -11.19 -8.64 -1.70
N PHE A 268 -11.71 -8.15 -0.58
CA PHE A 268 -12.18 -8.94 0.55
C PHE A 268 -13.70 -9.13 0.47
N LYS A 269 -14.16 -10.21 -0.15
CA LYS A 269 -15.61 -10.47 -0.31
C LYS A 269 -16.32 -10.78 1.02
N THR A 270 -15.58 -11.09 2.09
CA THR A 270 -16.10 -11.50 3.41
C THR A 270 -17.03 -10.51 4.10
N TYR A 271 -16.91 -9.21 3.82
CA TYR A 271 -17.80 -8.19 4.40
C TYR A 271 -19.10 -8.03 3.62
N LEU A 272 -19.24 -8.72 2.49
CA LEU A 272 -20.36 -8.51 1.58
C LEU A 272 -21.13 -9.80 1.25
N VAL A 273 -20.57 -10.99 1.50
CA VAL A 273 -21.21 -12.25 1.08
C VAL A 273 -21.86 -12.96 2.28
N SER A 274 -23.09 -13.48 2.08
CA SER A 274 -23.78 -14.36 3.04
C SER A 274 -22.92 -15.58 3.40
N GLN A 275 -23.03 -16.07 4.64
CA GLN A 275 -22.25 -17.17 5.22
C GLN A 275 -22.26 -18.47 4.39
N ASP A 276 -23.17 -18.61 3.43
CA ASP A 276 -23.32 -19.80 2.58
C ASP A 276 -22.31 -19.89 1.41
N HIS A 277 -21.44 -18.90 1.20
CA HIS A 277 -20.51 -18.88 0.07
C HIS A 277 -19.03 -18.99 0.49
N THR A 278 -18.31 -19.89 -0.18
CA THR A 278 -16.87 -20.15 0.05
C THR A 278 -15.93 -19.24 -0.78
N ARG A 279 -16.43 -18.11 -1.31
CA ARG A 279 -15.66 -17.17 -2.15
C ARG A 279 -15.33 -15.95 -1.30
N LEU A 280 -14.16 -15.97 -0.65
CA LEU A 280 -13.83 -14.99 0.39
C LEU A 280 -12.91 -13.86 -0.12
N VAL A 281 -12.09 -14.12 -1.15
CA VAL A 281 -11.08 -13.17 -1.61
C VAL A 281 -10.84 -13.28 -3.12
N ALA A 282 -10.58 -12.15 -3.78
CA ALA A 282 -10.19 -12.09 -5.19
C ALA A 282 -9.13 -11.02 -5.44
N ILE A 283 -8.39 -11.14 -6.54
CA ILE A 283 -7.49 -10.10 -7.06
C ILE A 283 -8.00 -9.67 -8.42
N ILE A 284 -8.22 -8.37 -8.58
CA ILE A 284 -8.55 -7.75 -9.86
C ILE A 284 -7.37 -6.96 -10.39
N GLY A 285 -7.19 -6.96 -11.70
CA GLY A 285 -6.13 -6.24 -12.39
C GLY A 285 -6.66 -5.48 -13.59
N GLY A 286 -6.05 -4.34 -13.91
CA GLY A 286 -6.45 -3.50 -15.03
C GLY A 286 -5.39 -2.48 -15.42
N HIS A 287 -5.59 -1.88 -16.59
CA HIS A 287 -4.65 -0.90 -17.13
C HIS A 287 -4.74 0.46 -16.43
N GLN A 288 -5.91 0.78 -15.89
CA GLN A 288 -6.22 2.06 -15.27
C GLN A 288 -6.89 1.87 -13.89
N PRO A 289 -6.60 2.71 -12.90
CA PRO A 289 -7.26 2.66 -11.59
C PRO A 289 -8.78 2.81 -11.67
N SER A 290 -9.27 3.65 -12.59
CA SER A 290 -10.71 3.88 -12.81
C SER A 290 -11.48 2.62 -13.23
N GLN A 291 -10.86 1.72 -13.98
CA GLN A 291 -11.47 0.41 -14.31
C GLN A 291 -11.68 -0.42 -13.04
N LEU A 292 -10.72 -0.40 -12.10
CA LEU A 292 -10.82 -1.13 -10.84
C LEU A 292 -11.86 -0.51 -9.90
N ASP A 293 -11.97 0.82 -9.88
CA ASP A 293 -13.00 1.52 -9.10
C ASP A 293 -14.42 1.19 -9.60
N ALA A 294 -14.62 1.18 -10.91
CA ALA A 294 -15.90 0.79 -11.52
C ALA A 294 -16.24 -0.68 -11.22
N LEU A 295 -15.25 -1.57 -11.33
CA LEU A 295 -15.42 -3.00 -11.04
C LEU A 295 -15.71 -3.26 -9.55
N GLU A 296 -15.05 -2.55 -8.63
CA GLU A 296 -15.35 -2.63 -7.20
C GLU A 296 -16.78 -2.16 -6.91
N LYS A 297 -17.22 -1.06 -7.54
CA LYS A 297 -18.61 -0.58 -7.42
C LYS A 297 -19.60 -1.64 -7.92
N GLN A 298 -19.30 -2.30 -9.04
CA GLN A 298 -20.10 -3.39 -9.57
C GLN A 298 -20.17 -4.58 -8.61
N PHE A 299 -19.04 -5.04 -8.05
CA PHE A 299 -19.05 -6.13 -7.09
C PHE A 299 -19.83 -5.81 -5.82
N ARG A 300 -19.80 -4.57 -5.34
CA ARG A 300 -20.65 -4.14 -4.21
C ARG A 300 -22.14 -4.19 -4.54
N ALA A 301 -22.51 -3.85 -5.78
CA ALA A 301 -23.90 -3.88 -6.23
C ALA A 301 -24.40 -5.31 -6.52
N ASN A 302 -23.53 -6.18 -7.03
CA ASN A 302 -23.87 -7.52 -7.50
C ASN A 302 -22.90 -8.57 -6.94
N LEU A 303 -23.18 -9.02 -5.73
CA LEU A 303 -22.28 -9.88 -4.94
C LEU A 303 -22.13 -11.31 -5.48
N HIS A 304 -23.11 -11.75 -6.26
CA HIS A 304 -23.16 -13.09 -6.84
C HIS A 304 -22.56 -13.16 -8.24
N GLU A 305 -22.12 -12.03 -8.81
CA GLU A 305 -21.56 -12.00 -10.15
C GLU A 305 -20.24 -12.76 -10.20
N ASP A 306 -20.06 -13.56 -11.26
CA ASP A 306 -18.81 -14.27 -11.48
C ASP A 306 -17.66 -13.26 -11.70
N CYS A 307 -16.55 -13.47 -10.98
CA CYS A 307 -15.49 -12.47 -10.96
C CYS A 307 -14.83 -12.26 -12.32
N ARG A 308 -14.67 -13.32 -13.12
CA ARG A 308 -14.05 -13.22 -14.44
C ARG A 308 -14.99 -12.55 -15.43
N GLN A 309 -16.27 -12.89 -15.38
CA GLN A 309 -17.29 -12.26 -16.23
C GLN A 309 -17.41 -10.76 -15.95
N ALA A 310 -17.53 -10.39 -14.67
CA ALA A 310 -17.59 -8.98 -14.26
C ALA A 310 -16.35 -8.22 -14.72
N ALA A 311 -15.16 -8.75 -14.48
CA ALA A 311 -13.90 -8.08 -14.87
C ALA A 311 -13.79 -7.91 -16.40
N ALA A 312 -14.17 -8.92 -17.18
CA ALA A 312 -14.12 -8.86 -18.64
C ALA A 312 -14.98 -7.72 -19.21
N ALA A 313 -16.14 -7.42 -18.62
CA ALA A 313 -17.01 -6.33 -19.05
C ALA A 313 -16.35 -4.93 -18.95
N TYR A 314 -15.31 -4.78 -18.11
CA TYR A 314 -14.56 -3.55 -17.94
C TYR A 314 -13.16 -3.60 -18.58
N GLY A 315 -12.85 -4.64 -19.35
CA GLY A 315 -11.51 -4.86 -19.90
C GLY A 315 -10.46 -5.08 -18.81
N ALA A 316 -10.87 -5.71 -17.71
CA ALA A 316 -10.04 -6.05 -16.56
C ALA A 316 -9.88 -7.56 -16.44
N VAL A 317 -8.99 -8.00 -15.56
CA VAL A 317 -8.76 -9.41 -15.23
C VAL A 317 -9.14 -9.68 -13.77
N CYS A 318 -9.62 -10.89 -13.49
CA CYS A 318 -9.86 -11.33 -12.12
C CYS A 318 -9.32 -12.74 -11.87
N HIS A 319 -8.70 -12.91 -10.70
CA HIS A 319 -8.40 -14.19 -10.10
C HIS A 319 -9.15 -14.32 -8.77
N GLU A 320 -10.05 -15.31 -8.67
CA GLU A 320 -10.83 -15.58 -7.47
C GLU A 320 -10.28 -16.80 -6.74
N PHE A 321 -10.09 -16.66 -5.42
CA PHE A 321 -9.64 -17.75 -4.57
C PHE A 321 -10.84 -18.55 -4.08
N ASN A 322 -10.96 -19.78 -4.58
CA ASN A 322 -12.04 -20.68 -4.22
C ASN A 322 -11.65 -21.57 -3.02
N GLY A 323 -12.62 -21.83 -2.14
CA GLY A 323 -12.48 -22.70 -0.97
C GLY A 323 -12.10 -21.92 0.29
N ALA A 324 -11.59 -22.63 1.30
CA ALA A 324 -11.14 -22.01 2.54
C ALA A 324 -9.74 -21.41 2.36
N VAL A 325 -9.69 -20.21 1.78
CA VAL A 325 -8.45 -19.48 1.49
C VAL A 325 -8.47 -18.13 2.17
N THR A 326 -7.35 -17.79 2.80
CA THR A 326 -7.06 -16.44 3.29
C THR A 326 -5.91 -15.88 2.46
N VAL A 327 -6.08 -14.66 1.97
CA VAL A 327 -4.99 -13.91 1.34
C VAL A 327 -4.70 -12.71 2.21
N SER A 328 -3.49 -12.65 2.75
CA SER A 328 -2.99 -11.51 3.49
C SER A 328 -1.96 -10.75 2.67
N SER A 329 -1.88 -9.44 2.89
CA SER A 329 -0.86 -8.59 2.29
C SER A 329 0.15 -8.15 3.34
N GLU A 330 1.40 -8.07 2.94
CA GLU A 330 2.52 -7.64 3.75
C GLU A 330 3.24 -6.47 3.06
N ILE A 331 3.73 -5.54 3.87
CA ILE A 331 4.47 -4.36 3.45
C ILE A 331 5.88 -4.41 4.04
N ARG A 332 6.84 -3.87 3.29
CA ARG A 332 8.22 -3.75 3.75
C ARG A 332 8.40 -2.43 4.52
N VAL A 333 8.86 -2.52 5.76
CA VAL A 333 9.26 -1.38 6.61
C VAL A 333 10.71 -1.54 7.08
N GLU A 334 11.29 -0.49 7.65
CA GLU A 334 12.61 -0.53 8.31
C GLU A 334 12.42 -0.33 9.83
N LEU A 335 12.73 -1.34 10.63
CA LEU A 335 12.62 -1.29 12.10
C LEU A 335 14.03 -1.33 12.70
N ASN A 336 14.43 -0.26 13.40
CA ASN A 336 15.78 -0.08 13.95
C ASN A 336 16.91 -0.35 12.93
N GLY A 337 16.71 0.10 11.69
CA GLY A 337 17.68 -0.10 10.58
C GLY A 337 17.56 -1.46 9.87
N ILE A 338 16.68 -2.36 10.32
CA ILE A 338 16.52 -3.70 9.74
C ILE A 338 15.26 -3.73 8.88
N PRO A 339 15.36 -4.05 7.58
CA PRO A 339 14.18 -4.21 6.74
C PRO A 339 13.38 -5.45 7.14
N LYS A 340 12.07 -5.31 7.33
CA LYS A 340 11.15 -6.39 7.70
C LYS A 340 9.85 -6.31 6.89
N PHE A 341 9.30 -7.46 6.54
CA PHE A 341 7.92 -7.55 6.05
C PHE A 341 6.98 -7.73 7.24
N ILE A 342 5.93 -6.94 7.29
CA ILE A 342 4.88 -6.98 8.31
C ILE A 342 3.51 -6.98 7.62
N ALA A 343 2.49 -7.53 8.27
CA ALA A 343 1.13 -7.50 7.73
C ALA A 343 0.65 -6.05 7.52
N THR A 344 -0.08 -5.79 6.45
CA THR A 344 -0.69 -4.48 6.23
C THR A 344 -1.68 -4.18 7.35
N GLY A 345 -1.68 -2.95 7.87
CA GLY A 345 -2.48 -2.56 9.04
C GLY A 345 -1.77 -2.74 10.37
N THR A 346 -0.57 -3.34 10.39
CA THR A 346 0.27 -3.36 11.59
C THR A 346 0.51 -1.92 12.06
N THR A 347 0.33 -1.67 13.36
CA THR A 347 0.43 -0.35 14.00
C THR A 347 1.78 -0.15 14.69
N VAL A 348 2.09 1.10 15.04
CA VAL A 348 3.26 1.43 15.87
C VAL A 348 3.28 0.63 17.18
N LYS A 349 2.11 0.46 17.83
CA LYS A 349 1.97 -0.32 19.08
C LYS A 349 2.55 -1.73 18.96
N GLU A 350 2.23 -2.41 17.87
CA GLU A 350 2.58 -3.82 17.67
C GLU A 350 4.08 -4.02 17.41
N VAL A 351 4.76 -3.02 16.81
CA VAL A 351 6.20 -3.12 16.53
C VAL A 351 7.09 -2.51 17.61
N VAL A 352 6.61 -1.49 18.34
CA VAL A 352 7.35 -0.80 19.41
C VAL A 352 7.03 -1.38 20.79
N SER A 353 6.32 -2.51 20.89
CA SER A 353 5.96 -3.14 22.17
C SER A 353 7.18 -3.30 23.10
N GLY A 354 7.18 -2.56 24.22
CA GLY A 354 8.29 -2.49 25.20
C GLY A 354 9.38 -1.42 24.94
N GLY A 355 9.21 -0.58 23.93
CA GLY A 355 10.08 0.57 23.61
C GLY A 355 9.63 1.88 24.28
N SER A 356 10.54 2.84 24.40
CA SER A 356 10.22 4.19 24.90
C SER A 356 9.73 5.11 23.79
N LEU A 357 8.54 5.71 23.96
CA LEU A 357 7.98 6.71 23.05
C LEU A 357 8.85 7.98 22.95
N GLU A 358 9.56 8.35 24.02
CA GLU A 358 10.48 9.50 24.02
C GLU A 358 11.63 9.35 23.02
N SER A 359 12.02 8.10 22.74
CA SER A 359 13.09 7.77 21.80
C SER A 359 12.58 7.44 20.39
N LEU A 360 11.26 7.33 20.23
CA LEU A 360 10.65 6.88 18.98
C LEU A 360 10.77 7.98 17.92
N LYS A 361 11.37 7.62 16.78
CA LYS A 361 11.43 8.42 15.57
C LYS A 361 10.82 7.65 14.42
N ILE A 362 9.92 8.29 13.70
CA ILE A 362 9.23 7.71 12.55
C ILE A 362 9.49 8.61 11.34
N GLN A 363 9.90 8.01 10.23
CA GLN A 363 10.00 8.67 8.94
C GLN A 363 9.06 7.99 7.95
N ARG A 364 8.22 8.80 7.31
CA ARG A 364 7.24 8.36 6.32
C ARG A 364 7.51 9.04 4.98
N ARG A 365 7.27 8.33 3.88
CA ARG A 365 7.41 8.91 2.55
C ARG A 365 6.19 9.75 2.20
N PHE A 366 6.43 10.96 1.70
CA PHE A 366 5.42 11.82 1.08
C PHE A 366 5.99 12.32 -0.26
N MET A 367 5.27 12.07 -1.35
CA MET A 367 5.69 12.46 -2.71
C MET A 367 7.17 12.14 -3.03
N ASN A 368 7.56 10.88 -2.82
CA ASN A 368 8.92 10.33 -3.02
C ASN A 368 10.03 10.85 -2.10
N SER A 369 9.73 11.68 -1.10
CA SER A 369 10.70 12.15 -0.11
C SER A 369 10.35 11.67 1.30
N TYR A 370 11.34 11.46 2.14
CA TYR A 370 11.13 11.10 3.55
C TYR A 370 10.92 12.34 4.40
N TYR A 371 9.90 12.30 5.26
CA TYR A 371 9.59 13.32 6.25
C TYR A 371 9.44 12.67 7.62
N ASP A 372 9.88 13.38 8.65
CA ASP A 372 9.65 12.97 10.03
C ASP A 372 8.16 13.11 10.40
N VAL A 373 7.69 12.22 11.27
CA VAL A 373 6.38 12.30 11.91
C VAL A 373 6.57 12.90 13.29
N TYR A 374 6.06 14.12 13.49
CA TYR A 374 6.11 14.85 14.74
C TYR A 374 4.88 14.52 15.60
N PHE A 375 5.10 14.19 16.87
CA PHE A 375 4.07 13.90 17.87
C PHE A 375 4.62 14.24 19.26
N ASP A 376 3.74 14.46 20.24
CA ASP A 376 4.14 14.55 21.65
C ASP A 376 4.44 13.13 22.17
N PRO A 377 5.64 12.84 22.71
CA PRO A 377 5.94 11.52 23.27
C PRO A 377 4.99 11.02 24.36
N ARG A 378 4.23 11.91 24.99
CA ARG A 378 3.20 11.58 25.99
C ARG A 378 1.86 11.21 25.35
N ASP A 379 1.69 11.50 24.06
CA ASP A 379 0.48 11.22 23.32
C ASP A 379 0.46 9.77 22.83
N SER A 380 -0.38 8.95 23.47
CA SER A 380 -0.56 7.55 23.09
C SER A 380 -1.24 7.35 21.73
N HIS A 381 -1.84 8.37 21.12
CA HIS A 381 -2.50 8.23 19.81
C HIS A 381 -1.50 7.92 18.69
N ILE A 382 -0.21 8.19 18.87
CA ILE A 382 0.82 7.73 17.92
C ILE A 382 0.86 6.20 17.81
N LEU A 383 0.48 5.48 18.87
CA LEU A 383 0.49 4.02 18.90
C LEU A 383 -0.51 3.40 17.93
N SER A 384 -1.61 4.11 17.59
CA SER A 384 -2.60 3.65 16.61
C SER A 384 -2.21 3.93 15.17
N LEU A 385 -1.10 4.62 14.92
CA LEU A 385 -0.60 4.90 13.57
C LEU A 385 -0.36 3.58 12.82
N ALA A 386 -1.17 3.33 11.81
CA ALA A 386 -0.97 2.21 10.88
C ALA A 386 0.29 2.46 10.05
N LEU A 387 1.16 1.46 9.96
CA LEU A 387 2.39 1.53 9.18
C LEU A 387 2.10 1.33 7.70
N VAL A 388 2.88 2.01 6.86
CA VAL A 388 2.81 1.89 5.41
C VAL A 388 4.16 1.51 4.83
N GLY A 389 4.15 0.95 3.62
CA GLY A 389 5.35 0.48 2.95
C GLY A 389 6.40 1.58 2.82
N GLY A 390 7.62 1.27 3.25
CA GLY A 390 8.76 2.17 3.23
C GLY A 390 8.94 3.02 4.48
N ASP A 391 8.02 2.95 5.46
CA ASP A 391 8.19 3.61 6.77
C ASP A 391 9.47 3.14 7.45
N ARG A 392 10.09 4.07 8.19
CA ARG A 392 11.31 3.81 8.98
C ARG A 392 11.05 4.19 10.42
N LEU A 393 11.29 3.26 11.33
CA LEU A 393 11.10 3.44 12.76
C LEU A 393 12.40 3.17 13.50
N ARG A 394 12.74 4.05 14.44
CA ARG A 394 13.88 3.88 15.35
C ARG A 394 13.44 4.19 16.77
N TRP A 395 13.78 3.33 17.72
CA TRP A 395 13.50 3.54 19.14
C TRP A 395 14.53 2.81 19.99
N SER A 396 14.62 3.22 21.26
CA SER A 396 15.38 2.52 22.29
C SER A 396 14.46 1.71 23.19
N LYS A 397 14.99 0.66 23.83
CA LYS A 397 14.24 -0.09 24.85
C LYS A 397 13.87 0.85 25.99
N ALA A 398 12.67 0.68 26.55
CA ALA A 398 12.34 1.37 27.79
C ALA A 398 13.36 0.95 28.86
N ILE A 399 14.02 1.93 29.49
CA ILE A 399 14.85 1.65 30.65
C ILE A 399 13.87 1.23 31.74
N ALA A 400 13.90 -0.03 32.13
CA ALA A 400 13.19 -0.46 33.33
C ALA A 400 13.77 0.35 34.48
N ALA A 401 12.99 1.26 35.05
CA ALA A 401 13.36 1.92 36.29
C ALA A 401 13.56 0.81 37.32
N SER A 402 14.80 0.60 37.74
CA SER A 402 15.14 -0.28 38.84
C SER A 402 14.59 0.39 40.09
N HIS A 403 13.55 -0.21 40.67
CA HIS A 403 13.05 0.16 41.99
C HIS A 403 13.80 -0.60 43.07
#